data_AF-A0A392T8H9-F1
#
_entry.id   AF-A0A392T8H9-F1
#
_cell.length_a   1.000
_cell.length_b   1.000
_cell.length_c   1.000
_cell.angle_alpha   90.00
_cell.angle_beta   90.00
_cell.angle_gamma   90.00
#
_symmetry.space_group_name_H-M   'P 1'
#
loop_
_entity.id
_entity.type
_entity.pdbx_description
1 polymer ?
#
loop_
_entity_poly.entity_id
_entity_poly.type
_entity_poly.pdbx_seq_one_letter_code
_entity_poly.pdbx_strand_id
1 'polypeptide(L)' 'MAQLRGLSDHCPLLLVASEENWGPRPVRMLKCWRDIPGYQLFVRTKWNAMQVAGWGGFVLKEKFKMIKAALKEWHQAHSQ' A
#
# COMPACT_ATOMS: atom_id res chain seq x y z
N MET A 1 -6.85 -12.42 9.94
CA MET A 1 -7.84 -12.22 8.85
C MET A 1 -8.63 -10.95 9.12
N ALA A 2 -8.98 -10.15 8.12
CA ALA A 2 -9.76 -8.93 8.32
C ALA A 2 -11.24 -9.27 8.58
N GLN A 3 -11.78 -8.84 9.72
CA GLN A 3 -13.13 -9.19 10.16
C GLN A 3 -14.17 -8.26 9.51
N LEU A 4 -15.05 -8.82 8.68
CA LEU A 4 -16.30 -8.18 8.25
C LEU A 4 -17.31 -8.26 9.40
N ARG A 5 -17.87 -7.12 9.82
CA ARG A 5 -18.92 -7.09 10.85
C ARG A 5 -20.28 -7.36 10.21
N GLY A 6 -20.89 -8.50 10.53
CA GLY A 6 -22.29 -8.81 10.24
C GLY A 6 -23.24 -8.14 11.24
N LEU A 7 -24.54 -8.11 10.90
CA LEU A 7 -25.64 -7.41 11.59
C LEU A 7 -26.08 -8.02 12.94
N SER A 8 -25.25 -8.86 13.57
CA SER A 8 -25.62 -9.55 14.81
C SER A 8 -24.90 -8.95 16.00
N ASP A 9 -25.65 -8.52 17.02
CA ASP A 9 -25.14 -8.04 18.30
C ASP A 9 -24.57 -9.16 19.21
N HIS A 10 -24.46 -10.39 18.68
CA HIS A 10 -23.72 -11.45 19.35
C HIS A 10 -22.21 -11.16 19.29
N CYS A 11 -21.68 -10.62 20.39
CA CYS A 11 -20.24 -10.48 20.62
C CYS A 11 -19.72 -11.66 21.46
N PRO A 12 -19.28 -12.78 20.85
CA PRO A 12 -18.57 -13.80 21.61
C PRO A 12 -17.26 -13.21 22.13
N LEU A 13 -16.94 -13.45 23.40
CA LEU A 13 -15.66 -13.08 24.03
C LEU A 13 -14.55 -13.87 23.35
N LEU A 14 -14.03 -13.33 22.25
CA LEU A 14 -12.92 -13.90 21.51
C LEU A 14 -11.63 -13.53 22.26
N LEU A 15 -11.08 -14.48 23.02
CA LEU A 15 -9.76 -14.35 23.62
C LEU A 15 -8.70 -14.43 22.52
N VAL A 16 -8.28 -13.28 22.02
CA VAL A 16 -7.17 -13.15 21.06
C VAL A 16 -5.87 -13.01 21.84
N ALA A 17 -5.04 -14.06 21.82
CA ALA A 17 -3.78 -14.12 22.57
C ALA A 17 -2.68 -13.18 22.05
N SER A 18 -2.86 -12.59 20.87
CA SER A 18 -1.95 -11.59 20.32
C SER A 18 -2.68 -10.74 19.29
N GLU A 19 -2.96 -9.48 19.62
CA GLU A 19 -3.16 -8.47 18.57
C GLU A 19 -1.79 -8.19 17.96
N GLU A 20 -1.54 -8.73 16.76
CA GLU A 20 -0.47 -8.22 15.91
C GLU A 20 -0.88 -6.84 15.38
N ASN A 21 -0.83 -5.83 16.25
CA ASN A 21 -1.03 -4.44 15.88
C ASN A 21 0.28 -3.92 15.27
N TRP A 22 0.48 -4.22 13.98
CA TRP A 22 1.60 -3.71 13.17
C TRP A 22 1.55 -2.17 12.96
N GLY A 23 0.68 -1.46 13.67
CA GLY A 23 0.50 -0.04 13.58
C GLY A 23 -0.33 0.40 12.36
N PRO A 24 -0.52 1.71 12.19
CA PRO A 24 -1.25 2.25 11.04
C PRO A 24 -0.55 1.90 9.73
N ARG A 25 -1.34 1.51 8.73
CA ARG A 25 -0.84 1.06 7.42
C ARG A 25 0.13 2.12 6.85
N PRO A 26 1.41 1.78 6.60
CA PRO A 26 2.46 2.77 6.36
C PRO A 26 2.27 3.56 5.06
N VAL A 27 1.51 2.99 4.10
CA VAL A 27 1.13 3.67 2.85
C VAL A 27 -0.34 3.39 2.51
N ARG A 28 -1.06 4.47 2.16
CA ARG A 28 -2.38 4.41 1.53
C ARG A 28 -2.21 4.59 0.02
N MET A 29 -2.57 3.55 -0.72
CA MET A 29 -2.57 3.50 -2.19
C MET A 29 -4.01 3.42 -2.69
N LEU A 30 -4.33 4.06 -3.82
CA LEU A 30 -5.65 3.90 -4.43
C LEU A 30 -5.75 2.49 -5.03
N LYS A 31 -6.81 1.76 -4.67
CA LYS A 31 -7.02 0.37 -5.14
C LYS A 31 -7.15 0.30 -6.66
N CYS A 32 -7.83 1.29 -7.26
CA CYS A 32 -8.10 1.37 -8.68
C CYS A 32 -6.84 1.52 -9.55
N TRP A 33 -5.69 1.94 -9.00
CA TRP A 33 -4.47 2.05 -9.80
C TRP A 33 -4.03 0.72 -10.41
N ARG A 34 -4.28 -0.40 -9.72
CA ARG A 34 -3.96 -1.73 -10.23
C ARG A 34 -4.75 -2.08 -11.49
N ASP A 35 -5.94 -1.51 -11.64
CA ASP A 35 -6.88 -1.83 -12.72
C ASP A 35 -6.59 -1.02 -13.98
N ILE A 36 -5.76 0.02 -13.90
CA ILE A 36 -5.34 0.83 -15.05
C ILE A 36 -4.29 0.04 -15.87
N PRO A 37 -4.50 -0.16 -17.19
CA PRO A 37 -3.53 -0.82 -18.06
C PRO A 37 -2.14 -0.19 -17.97
N GLY A 38 -1.11 -1.03 -17.86
CA GLY A 38 0.28 -0.57 -17.76
C GLY A 38 0.77 -0.27 -16.34
N TYR A 39 -0.09 -0.32 -15.31
CA TYR A 39 0.30 -0.09 -13.91
C TYR A 39 1.51 -0.92 -13.47
N GLN A 40 1.48 -2.24 -13.69
CA GLN A 40 2.56 -3.14 -13.27
C GLN A 40 3.89 -2.80 -13.93
N LEU A 41 3.86 -2.51 -15.23
CA LEU A 41 5.05 -2.11 -15.99
C LEU A 41 5.60 -0.77 -15.49
N PHE A 42 4.72 0.21 -15.28
CA PHE A 42 5.09 1.53 -14.73
C PHE A 42 5.78 1.40 -13.37
N VAL A 43 5.17 0.67 -12.43
CA VAL A 43 5.70 0.48 -11.08
C VAL A 43 7.06 -0.23 -11.12
N ARG A 44 7.18 -1.32 -11.88
CA ARG A 44 8.44 -2.08 -11.98
C ARG A 44 9.57 -1.24 -12.58
N THR A 45 9.29 -0.52 -13.66
CA THR A 45 10.27 0.35 -14.32
C THR A 45 10.73 1.46 -13.38
N LYS A 46 9.80 2.16 -12.73
CA LYS A 46 10.13 3.23 -11.78
C LYS A 46 10.89 2.70 -10.57
N TRP A 47 10.49 1.56 -10.01
CA TRP A 47 11.17 0.94 -8.87
C TRP A 47 12.62 0.59 -9.14
N ASN A 48 12.90 0.03 -10.32
CA ASN A 48 14.25 -0.38 -10.71
C ASN A 48 15.15 0.83 -11.05
N ALA A 49 14.56 1.93 -11.53
CA ALA A 49 15.29 3.17 -11.81
C ALA A 49 15.64 3.98 -10.55
N MET A 50 14.91 3.80 -9.44
CA MET A 50 15.14 4.51 -8.19
C MET A 50 16.38 3.97 -7.45
N GLN A 51 17.38 4.83 -7.32
CA GLN A 51 18.56 4.61 -6.49
C GLN A 51 18.45 5.45 -5.22
N VAL A 52 18.44 4.80 -4.06
CA VAL A 52 18.43 5.44 -2.74
C VAL A 52 19.49 4.74 -1.90
N ALA A 53 20.39 5.52 -1.32
CA ALA A 53 21.44 5.03 -0.43
C ALA A 53 21.03 5.17 1.04
N GLY A 54 21.51 4.27 1.90
CA GLY A 54 21.25 4.27 3.34
C GLY A 54 20.93 2.88 3.88
N TRP A 55 20.47 2.81 5.13
CA TRP A 55 20.02 1.57 5.74
C TRP A 55 18.72 1.07 5.10
N GLY A 56 18.50 -0.26 5.09
CA GLY A 56 17.42 -0.89 4.33
C GLY A 56 16.02 -0.32 4.62
N GLY A 57 15.73 0.01 5.88
CA GLY A 57 14.45 0.63 6.26
C GLY A 57 14.25 2.02 5.66
N PHE A 58 15.30 2.83 5.61
CA PHE A 58 15.25 4.16 4.99
C PHE A 58 15.14 4.07 3.47
N VAL A 59 15.92 3.18 2.84
CA VAL A 59 15.83 2.93 1.40
C VAL A 59 14.41 2.53 1.03
N LEU A 60 13.80 1.61 1.77
CA LEU A 60 12.45 1.15 1.52
C LEU A 60 11.41 2.27 1.71
N LYS A 61 11.51 3.03 2.81
CA LYS A 61 10.63 4.18 3.10
C LYS A 61 10.66 5.22 1.98
N GLU A 62 11.85 5.63 1.53
CA GLU A 62 11.98 6.66 0.50
C GLU A 62 11.54 6.13 -0.87
N LYS A 63 11.85 4.89 -1.24
CA LYS A 63 11.35 4.31 -2.50
C LYS A 63 9.81 4.24 -2.53
N PHE A 64 9.17 3.89 -1.42
CA PHE A 64 7.70 3.92 -1.34
C PHE A 64 7.13 5.34 -1.47
N LYS A 65 7.78 6.33 -0.86
CA LYS A 65 7.39 7.75 -0.98
C LYS A 65 7.49 8.22 -2.44
N MET A 66 8.58 7.88 -3.12
CA MET A 66 8.81 8.22 -4.53
C MET A 66 7.81 7.53 -5.46
N ILE A 67 7.54 6.23 -5.27
CA ILE A 67 6.52 5.51 -6.05
C ILE A 67 5.15 6.16 -5.89
N LYS A 68 4.78 6.52 -4.66
CA LYS A 68 3.48 7.14 -4.40
C LYS A 68 3.33 8.47 -5.13
N ALA A 69 4.39 9.29 -5.19
CA ALA A 69 4.39 10.53 -5.95
C ALA A 69 4.26 10.26 -7.46
N ALA A 70 5.09 9.37 -8.00
CA ALA A 70 5.05 9.00 -9.42
C ALA A 70 3.69 8.43 -9.85
N LEU A 71 3.04 7.63 -9.01
CA LEU A 71 1.70 7.09 -9.27
C LEU A 71 0.62 8.17 -9.27
N LYS A 72 0.73 9.19 -8.41
CA LYS A 72 -0.21 10.32 -8.44
C LYS A 72 -0.13 11.09 -9.75
N GLU A 73 1.08 11.35 -10.23
CA GLU A 73 1.30 12.03 -11.53
C GLU A 73 0.83 11.15 -12.69
N TRP A 74 1.20 9.87 -12.67
CA TRP A 74 0.79 8.92 -13.69
C TRP A 74 -0.72 8.77 -13.79
N HIS A 75 -1.42 8.74 -12.65
CA HIS A 75 -2.87 8.65 -12.59
C HIS A 75 -3.55 9.79 -13.34
N GLN A 76 -3.09 11.03 -13.15
CA GLN A 76 -3.65 12.20 -13.86
C GLN A 76 -3.54 12.07 -15.39
N ALA A 77 -2.53 11.37 -15.90
CA ALA A 77 -2.33 11.16 -17.33
C ALA A 77 -3.09 9.93 -17.89
N HIS A 78 -3.63 9.05 -17.05
CA HIS A 78 -4.16 7.73 -17.47
C HIS A 78 -5.59 7.44 -16.98
N SER A 79 -6.22 8.34 -16.24
CA SER A 79 -7.58 8.15 -15.71
C SER A 79 -8.58 9.19 -16.22
N GLN A 80 -8.56 9.51 -17.52
CA GLN A 80 -9.69 10.22 -18.14
C GLN A 80 -10.96 9.39 -18.09
#